data_AF-A0A7W0NX78-F1
#
_entry.id   AF-A0A7W0NX78-F1
#
_cell.length_a   1.000
_cell.length_b   1.000
_cell.length_c   1.000
_cell.angle_alpha   90.00
_cell.angle_beta   90.00
_cell.angle_gamma   90.00
#
_symmetry.space_group_name_H-M   'P 1'
#
loop_
_entity.id
_entity.type
_entity.pdbx_description
1 polymer ?
#
loop_
_entity_poly.entity_id
_entity_poly.type
_entity_poly.pdbx_seq_one_letter_code
_entity_poly.pdbx_strand_id
1 'polypeptide(L)'
;MSILPAEPSPGYSSVSKYLHWGIFFLMAAQFFVGYSIERLDDDSGLSEDRLFAVHVFFGLLILLLSVFRIWWRRAAAAAVGADAVEFRAALRPSSRARPLRADGGNSPHRPRLRVHRRETPAAHRPS
;
A
#
# COMPACT_ATOMS: atom_id res chain seq x y z
N MET A 1 -1.90 -35.38 -15.35
CA MET A 1 -1.59 -33.95 -15.57
C MET A 1 -2.70 -33.16 -14.91
N SER A 2 -2.53 -32.85 -13.62
CA SER A 2 -3.58 -32.25 -12.80
C SER A 2 -3.51 -30.73 -12.91
N ILE A 3 -4.49 -30.12 -13.55
CA ILE A 3 -4.68 -28.67 -13.59
C ILE A 3 -5.21 -28.28 -12.20
N LEU A 4 -4.39 -27.65 -11.37
CA LEU A 4 -4.91 -27.01 -10.15
C LEU A 4 -5.82 -25.86 -10.58
N PRO A 5 -7.03 -25.73 -10.02
CA PRO A 5 -7.87 -24.58 -10.31
C PRO A 5 -7.10 -23.31 -9.95
N ALA A 6 -7.06 -22.36 -10.87
CA ALA A 6 -6.47 -21.06 -10.60
C ALA A 6 -7.27 -20.42 -9.46
N GLU A 7 -6.67 -20.33 -8.28
CA GLU A 7 -7.26 -19.63 -7.14
C GLU A 7 -7.67 -18.22 -7.59
N PRO A 8 -8.92 -17.80 -7.35
CA PRO A 8 -9.36 -16.46 -7.71
C PRO A 8 -8.44 -15.46 -7.01
N SER A 9 -7.61 -14.78 -7.81
CA SER A 9 -6.72 -13.75 -7.29
C SER A 9 -7.56 -12.73 -6.54
N PRO A 10 -7.19 -12.34 -5.30
CA PRO A 10 -7.91 -11.35 -4.51
C PRO A 10 -8.18 -10.11 -5.36
N GLY A 11 -9.42 -10.01 -5.86
CA GLY A 11 -9.77 -9.08 -6.91
C GLY A 11 -9.75 -7.65 -6.36
N TYR A 12 -9.27 -6.72 -7.17
CA TYR A 12 -9.35 -5.30 -6.87
C TYR A 12 -10.79 -4.93 -6.52
N SER A 13 -11.05 -4.48 -5.29
CA SER A 13 -12.42 -4.29 -4.81
C SER A 13 -13.14 -3.23 -5.63
N SER A 14 -14.38 -3.52 -6.03
CA SER A 14 -15.21 -2.59 -6.82
C SER A 14 -15.33 -1.22 -6.15
N VAL A 15 -15.42 -1.20 -4.81
CA VAL A 15 -15.43 0.03 -4.00
C VAL A 15 -14.18 0.89 -4.22
N SER A 16 -12.99 0.27 -4.22
CA SER A 16 -11.73 0.98 -4.47
C SER A 16 -11.71 1.63 -5.85
N LYS A 17 -12.28 0.96 -6.85
CA LYS A 17 -12.43 1.46 -8.22
C LYS A 17 -13.35 2.68 -8.26
N TYR A 18 -14.54 2.58 -7.66
CA TYR A 18 -15.50 3.70 -7.63
C TYR A 18 -14.95 4.91 -6.89
N LEU A 19 -14.34 4.72 -5.72
CA LEU A 19 -13.71 5.81 -4.97
C LEU A 19 -12.57 6.46 -5.76
N HIS A 20 -11.80 5.68 -6.51
CA HIS A 20 -10.69 6.21 -7.30
C HIS A 20 -11.20 7.11 -8.43
N TRP A 21 -12.10 6.59 -9.25
CA TRP A 21 -12.68 7.33 -10.36
C TRP A 21 -13.54 8.50 -9.89
N GLY A 22 -14.26 8.33 -8.78
CA GLY A 22 -15.03 9.41 -8.15
C GLY A 22 -14.15 10.60 -7.79
N ILE A 23 -13.04 10.37 -7.06
CA ILE A 23 -12.10 11.45 -6.72
C ILE A 23 -11.52 12.12 -7.98
N PHE A 24 -11.20 11.34 -9.02
CA PHE A 24 -10.71 11.90 -10.29
C PHE A 24 -11.73 12.85 -10.93
N PHE A 25 -13.00 12.44 -11.04
CA PHE A 25 -14.05 13.29 -11.61
C PHE A 25 -14.33 14.53 -10.75
N LEU A 26 -14.31 14.41 -9.42
CA LEU A 26 -14.43 15.57 -8.55
C LEU A 26 -13.27 16.54 -8.74
N MET A 27 -12.04 16.04 -8.88
CA MET A 27 -10.87 16.87 -9.15
C MET A 27 -11.01 17.62 -10.48
N ALA A 28 -11.47 16.95 -11.53
CA ALA A 28 -11.73 17.59 -12.83
C ALA A 28 -12.81 18.68 -12.73
N ALA A 29 -13.91 18.41 -12.00
CA ALA A 29 -14.95 19.41 -11.74
C ALA A 29 -14.42 20.61 -10.95
N GLN A 30 -13.62 20.36 -9.90
CA GLN A 30 -12.97 21.40 -9.10
C GLN A 30 -12.09 22.32 -9.95
N PHE A 31 -11.27 21.75 -10.84
CA PHE A 31 -10.44 22.51 -11.77
C PHE A 31 -11.29 23.36 -12.72
N PHE A 32 -12.38 22.80 -13.25
CA PHE A 32 -13.28 23.55 -14.13
C PHE A 32 -13.94 24.72 -13.41
N VAL A 33 -14.40 24.53 -12.17
CA VAL A 33 -14.98 25.60 -11.34
C VAL A 33 -13.93 26.67 -11.03
N GLY A 34 -12.73 26.28 -10.61
CA GLY A 34 -11.64 27.24 -10.33
C GLY A 34 -11.25 28.05 -11.56
N TYR A 35 -11.16 27.40 -12.73
CA TYR A 35 -10.91 28.07 -14.00
C TYR A 35 -12.04 29.02 -14.40
N SER A 36 -13.29 28.67 -14.08
CA SER A 36 -14.45 29.50 -14.40
C SER A 36 -14.51 30.77 -13.55
N ILE A 37 -14.03 30.73 -12.30
CA ILE A 37 -13.94 31.92 -11.44
C ILE A 37 -13.05 32.96 -12.11
N GLU A 38 -11.81 32.59 -12.47
CA GLU A 38 -10.84 33.48 -13.13
C GLU A 38 -11.38 34.10 -14.44
N ARG A 39 -12.27 33.38 -15.14
CA ARG A 39 -12.76 33.78 -16.46
C ARG A 39 -14.07 34.56 -16.45
N LEU A 40 -14.86 34.43 -15.40
CA LEU A 40 -16.20 35.04 -15.28
C LEU A 40 -16.21 36.24 -14.32
N ASP A 41 -15.10 36.48 -13.62
CA ASP A 41 -14.92 37.59 -12.70
C ASP A 41 -15.09 38.96 -13.37
N ASP A 42 -14.73 39.07 -14.67
CA ASP A 42 -14.71 40.35 -15.39
C ASP A 42 -16.09 41.03 -15.58
N ASP A 43 -17.23 40.32 -15.47
CA ASP A 43 -18.50 40.85 -16.00
C ASP A 43 -19.75 40.75 -15.10
N SER A 44 -19.74 40.06 -13.94
CA SER A 44 -21.03 39.74 -13.29
C SER A 44 -21.18 39.85 -11.78
N GLY A 45 -20.11 39.95 -10.97
CA GLY A 45 -20.10 40.33 -9.53
C GLY A 45 -20.95 39.53 -8.51
N LEU A 46 -22.08 38.93 -8.91
CA LEU A 46 -22.99 38.13 -8.10
C LEU A 46 -22.76 36.62 -8.27
N SER A 47 -21.98 36.20 -9.28
CA SER A 47 -21.65 34.80 -9.52
C SER A 47 -20.38 34.33 -8.82
N GLU A 48 -19.48 35.25 -8.46
CA GLU A 48 -18.16 34.93 -7.90
C GLU A 48 -18.30 34.22 -6.54
N ASP A 49 -19.05 34.79 -5.61
CA ASP A 49 -19.31 34.21 -4.28
C ASP A 49 -19.88 32.79 -4.37
N ARG A 50 -20.80 32.55 -5.31
CA ARG A 50 -21.42 31.23 -5.51
C ARG A 50 -20.43 30.23 -6.10
N LEU A 51 -19.64 30.63 -7.10
CA LEU A 51 -18.61 29.78 -7.70
C LEU A 51 -17.51 29.45 -6.68
N PHE A 52 -17.10 30.43 -5.88
CA PHE A 52 -16.15 30.24 -4.78
C PHE A 52 -16.71 29.27 -3.73
N ALA A 53 -17.96 29.43 -3.30
CA ALA A 53 -18.61 28.51 -2.36
C ALA A 53 -18.67 27.07 -2.91
N VAL A 54 -19.00 26.92 -4.20
CA VAL A 54 -18.98 25.61 -4.89
C VAL A 54 -17.55 25.04 -4.90
N HIS A 55 -16.54 25.84 -5.24
CA HIS A 55 -15.14 25.42 -5.22
C HIS A 55 -14.70 24.94 -3.82
N VAL A 56 -15.02 25.69 -2.77
CA VAL A 56 -14.68 25.29 -1.39
C VAL A 56 -15.40 23.98 -1.03
N PHE A 57 -16.68 23.84 -1.37
CA PHE A 57 -17.45 22.63 -1.11
C PHE A 57 -16.84 21.40 -1.79
N PHE A 58 -16.55 21.47 -3.09
CA PHE A 58 -15.93 20.37 -3.82
C PHE A 58 -14.53 20.06 -3.29
N GLY A 59 -13.74 21.08 -2.94
CA GLY A 59 -12.42 20.92 -2.31
C GLY A 59 -12.50 20.14 -0.99
N LEU A 60 -13.43 20.50 -0.11
CA LEU A 60 -13.67 19.80 1.15
C LEU A 60 -14.15 18.36 0.93
N LEU A 61 -15.04 18.14 -0.04
CA LEU A 61 -15.53 16.81 -0.38
C LEU A 61 -14.40 15.90 -0.89
N ILE A 62 -13.54 16.40 -1.78
CA ILE A 62 -12.34 15.70 -2.26
C ILE A 62 -11.41 15.35 -1.10
N LEU A 63 -11.17 16.31 -0.20
CA LEU A 63 -10.31 16.11 0.96
C LEU A 63 -10.85 14.98 1.86
N LEU A 64 -12.14 15.03 2.20
CA LEU A 64 -12.79 14.00 3.03
C LEU A 64 -12.72 12.62 2.37
N LEU A 65 -13.03 12.52 1.07
CA LEU A 65 -12.94 11.25 0.33
C LEU A 65 -11.51 10.73 0.25
N SER A 66 -10.52 11.63 0.12
CA SER A 66 -9.11 11.26 0.07
C SER A 66 -8.62 10.71 1.41
N VAL A 67 -8.99 11.36 2.52
CA VAL A 67 -8.70 10.87 3.88
C VAL A 67 -9.38 9.54 4.12
N PHE A 68 -10.68 9.44 3.81
CA PHE A 68 -11.44 8.19 3.93
C PHE A 68 -10.78 7.06 3.13
N ARG A 69 -10.35 7.33 1.90
CA ARG A 69 -9.66 6.36 1.04
C ARG A 69 -8.34 5.88 1.65
N ILE A 70 -7.53 6.80 2.18
CA ILE A 70 -6.26 6.45 2.85
C ILE A 70 -6.55 5.60 4.09
N TRP A 71 -7.51 6.02 4.91
CA TRP A 71 -7.93 5.30 6.10
C TRP A 71 -8.43 3.89 5.76
N TRP A 72 -9.28 3.75 4.75
CA TRP A 72 -9.78 2.46 4.26
C TRP A 72 -8.64 1.53 3.82
N ARG A 73 -7.67 2.07 3.06
CA ARG A 73 -6.50 1.31 2.65
C ARG A 73 -5.65 0.84 3.83
N ARG A 74 -5.52 1.65 4.87
CA ARG A 74 -4.79 1.30 6.08
C ARG A 74 -5.52 0.21 6.87
N ALA A 75 -6.84 0.31 7.00
CA ALA A 75 -7.66 -0.71 7.65
C ALA A 75 -7.57 -2.06 6.92
N ALA A 76 -7.66 -2.06 5.59
CA ALA A 76 -7.51 -3.28 4.79
C ALA A 76 -6.12 -3.92 4.94
N ALA A 77 -5.05 -3.12 4.96
CA ALA A 77 -3.69 -3.63 5.17
C ALA A 77 -3.49 -4.19 6.58
N ALA A 78 -4.11 -3.58 7.60
CA ALA A 78 -4.04 -4.06 8.98
C ALA A 78 -4.70 -5.44 9.15
N ALA A 79 -5.86 -5.65 8.52
CA ALA A 79 -6.55 -6.94 8.53
C ALA A 79 -5.68 -8.05 7.94
N VAL A 80 -5.12 -7.83 6.74
CA VAL A 80 -4.23 -8.79 6.07
C VAL A 80 -2.97 -9.10 6.91
N GLY A 81 -2.44 -8.09 7.60
CA GLY A 81 -1.30 -8.28 8.50
C GLY A 81 -1.60 -9.17 9.71
N ALA A 82 -2.80 -9.06 10.30
CA ALA A 82 -3.22 -9.89 11.42
C ALA A 82 -3.33 -11.37 11.02
N ASP A 83 -3.96 -11.65 9.88
CA ASP A 83 -4.12 -13.01 9.35
C ASP A 83 -2.77 -13.66 9.04
N ALA A 84 -1.83 -12.89 8.48
CA ALA A 84 -0.48 -13.38 8.19
C ALA A 84 0.31 -13.72 9.46
N VAL A 85 0.13 -12.96 10.54
CA VAL A 85 0.75 -13.24 11.85
C VAL A 85 0.16 -14.50 12.45
N GLU A 86 -1.16 -14.67 12.42
CA GLU A 86 -1.85 -15.87 12.91
C GLU A 86 -1.43 -17.11 12.12
N PHE A 87 -1.45 -17.04 10.78
CA PHE A 87 -1.01 -18.12 9.91
C PHE A 87 0.47 -18.48 10.15
N ARG A 88 1.35 -17.47 10.31
CA ARG A 88 2.75 -17.70 10.67
C ARG A 88 2.90 -18.31 12.07
N ALA A 89 2.03 -17.97 13.01
CA ALA A 89 2.01 -18.57 14.35
C ALA A 89 1.54 -20.02 14.31
N ALA A 90 0.55 -20.35 13.47
CA ALA A 90 0.07 -21.72 13.24
C ALA A 90 1.12 -22.59 12.52
N LEU A 91 1.88 -21.99 11.59
CA LEU A 91 2.98 -22.66 10.89
C LEU A 91 4.27 -22.76 11.69
N ARG A 92 4.41 -22.07 12.84
CA ARG A 92 5.54 -22.34 13.75
C ARG A 92 5.40 -23.79 14.21
N PRO A 93 6.22 -24.72 13.71
CA PRO A 93 6.16 -26.10 14.16
C PRO A 93 6.40 -26.07 15.66
N SER A 94 5.67 -26.88 16.40
CA SER A 94 5.90 -27.15 17.82
C SER A 94 7.31 -27.74 17.99
N SER A 95 8.35 -26.91 17.95
CA SER A 95 9.73 -27.29 18.27
C SER A 95 9.88 -27.64 19.76
N ARG A 96 8.79 -27.61 20.53
CA ARG A 96 8.71 -28.21 21.85
C ARG A 96 8.53 -29.71 21.70
N ALA A 97 9.54 -30.42 22.21
CA ALA A 97 9.62 -31.87 22.40
C ALA A 97 10.18 -32.69 21.23
N ARG A 98 11.40 -32.38 20.79
CA ARG A 98 12.39 -33.47 20.81
C ARG A 98 13.21 -33.33 22.08
N PRO A 99 12.91 -34.07 23.16
CA PRO A 99 13.86 -34.16 24.26
C PRO A 99 15.20 -34.57 23.65
N LEU A 100 16.23 -33.75 23.84
CA LEU A 100 17.61 -34.12 23.62
C LEU A 100 17.84 -35.37 24.46
N ARG A 101 17.70 -36.54 23.83
CA ARG A 101 18.27 -37.77 24.33
C ARG A 101 19.77 -37.51 24.36
N ALA A 102 20.31 -37.39 25.57
CA ALA A 102 21.72 -37.47 25.83
C ALA A 102 22.22 -38.78 25.22
N ASP A 103 22.78 -38.69 24.02
CA ASP A 103 23.62 -39.74 23.48
C ASP A 103 24.98 -39.10 23.22
N GLY A 104 25.87 -39.37 24.16
CA GLY A 104 27.27 -38.97 24.08
C GLY A 104 27.92 -39.72 22.94
N GLY A 105 28.26 -39.00 21.88
CA GLY A 105 28.85 -39.61 20.68
C GLY A 105 29.71 -38.61 19.94
N ASN A 106 30.90 -38.36 20.49
CA ASN A 106 32.13 -37.93 19.82
C ASN A 106 32.00 -37.64 18.31
N SER A 107 31.76 -36.37 17.94
CA SER A 107 31.85 -35.93 16.55
C SER A 107 33.23 -35.28 16.31
N PRO A 108 34.06 -35.85 15.43
CA PRO A 108 35.40 -35.34 15.16
C PRO A 108 35.34 -34.02 14.36
N HIS A 109 36.31 -33.15 14.68
CA HIS A 109 36.64 -31.88 14.03
C HIS A 109 36.26 -31.81 12.53
N ARG A 110 35.28 -30.95 12.20
CA ARG A 110 35.13 -30.46 10.82
C ARG A 110 36.01 -29.22 10.60
N PRO A 111 36.79 -29.16 9.51
CA PRO A 111 37.69 -28.05 9.24
C PRO A 111 36.89 -26.80 8.84
N ARG A 112 37.32 -25.65 9.36
CA ARG A 112 36.84 -24.32 8.99
C ARG A 112 37.18 -24.03 7.52
N LEU A 113 36.19 -24.12 6.63
CA LEU A 113 36.29 -23.53 5.31
C LEU A 113 36.16 -22.00 5.44
N ARG A 114 37.32 -21.35 5.43
CA ARG A 114 37.51 -19.90 5.39
C ARG A 114 37.06 -19.39 4.02
N VAL A 115 35.83 -18.90 3.92
CA VAL A 115 35.35 -18.22 2.71
C VAL A 115 36.02 -16.85 2.65
N HIS A 116 36.93 -16.71 1.69
CA HIS A 116 37.58 -15.45 1.35
C HIS A 116 36.53 -14.44 0.89
N ARG A 117 36.35 -13.40 1.69
CA ARG A 117 35.62 -12.18 1.36
C ARG A 117 36.34 -11.50 0.20
N ARG A 118 35.79 -11.58 -1.02
CA ARG A 118 36.17 -10.70 -2.13
C ARG A 118 35.60 -9.32 -1.85
N GLU A 119 36.48 -8.38 -1.60
CA GLU A 119 36.17 -6.95 -1.58
C GLU A 119 36.07 -6.49 -3.04
N THR A 120 34.92 -5.92 -3.41
CA THR A 120 34.72 -5.31 -4.73
C THR A 120 35.04 -3.81 -4.60
N PRO A 121 35.97 -3.26 -5.41
CA PRO A 121 36.31 -1.83 -5.37
C PRO A 121 35.18 -0.96 -5.93
N ALA A 122 34.97 0.19 -5.29
CA ALA A 122 34.01 1.20 -5.67
C ALA A 122 34.36 1.82 -7.04
N ALA A 123 33.43 1.74 -7.99
CA ALA A 123 33.50 2.46 -9.26
C ALA A 123 32.84 3.84 -9.13
N HIS A 124 33.71 4.83 -8.95
CA HIS A 124 33.72 6.18 -9.52
C HIS A 124 32.48 6.62 -10.32
N ARG A 125 31.78 7.67 -9.85
CA ARG A 125 30.84 8.49 -10.64
C ARG A 125 31.52 9.81 -11.01
N PRO A 126 31.68 10.15 -12.30
CA PRO A 126 32.01 11.50 -12.73
C PRO A 126 30.79 12.43 -12.71
N SER A 127 31.15 13.72 -12.67
CA SER A 127 30.41 14.96 -12.38
C SER A 127 29.13 15.20 -13.15
#